data_AF-A0A1F6W7X5-F1
#
_entry.id   AF-A0A1F6W7X5-F1
#
_cell.length_a   1.000
_cell.length_b   1.000
_cell.length_c   1.000
_cell.angle_alpha   90.00
_cell.angle_beta   90.00
_cell.angle_gamma   90.00
#
_symmetry.space_group_name_H-M   'P 1'
#
loop_
_entity.id
_entity.type
_entity.pdbx_description
1 polymer ?
#
loop_
_entity_poly.entity_id
_entity_poly.type
_entity_poly.pdbx_seq_one_letter_code
_entity_poly.pdbx_strand_id
1 'polypeptide(L)'
;MKKLFKGLGLVLMALALVLGLGAGSASAAITLSATSMVADGALTLVFEGATADAFETTVAAVDPTADQTISLPNNGASSAFMTSALTTNAVDAANAVTGASNGLLFEGATADGFELTLTVGDPGADVTITLPASSAAAGIFLTSLTTNAVDVANSVTGTSNGFIAEGATADGFETTVSFADPGADFTLTIPASTAAAAPLLTALTTNAVDVANAVTGVSNGLLLEGATADAFEITISPVDPTADATWSIPNFAVNAAFVGSTLTTNNVDAANSVWGVSNGLVLEGATADAFETTVTLTDPTADRTITIPNLTGRVQLASACSVITAGATPTLTVGLSNCYTDTPTGNQDQTITFSGAGNAGEMLTIIFTAGAGDDEVITFQTTLVNSIGTLTVADNAGGTYAVTFLSDGSVWQEIARTAIAS
;
A
#
# COMPACT_ATOMS: atom_id res chain seq x y z
N MET A 1 91.67 -88.70 -1.14
CA MET A 1 91.50 -87.80 -2.31
C MET A 1 90.02 -87.59 -2.49
N LYS A 2 89.49 -86.43 -2.08
CA LYS A 2 89.14 -85.33 -2.99
C LYS A 2 88.10 -85.74 -4.03
N LYS A 3 86.98 -84.98 -4.01
CA LYS A 3 85.82 -84.95 -4.91
C LYS A 3 84.63 -85.73 -4.33
N LEU A 4 83.46 -85.14 -4.09
CA LEU A 4 82.89 -83.95 -4.72
C LEU A 4 81.76 -83.38 -3.82
N PHE A 5 82.00 -82.24 -3.18
CA PHE A 5 80.93 -81.32 -2.81
C PHE A 5 80.47 -80.59 -4.08
N LYS A 6 79.18 -80.25 -4.16
CA LYS A 6 78.51 -79.18 -4.96
C LYS A 6 77.48 -79.66 -5.99
N GLY A 7 76.25 -79.16 -5.82
CA GLY A 7 75.09 -79.29 -6.71
C GLY A 7 73.81 -79.36 -5.88
N LEU A 8 73.48 -78.35 -5.06
CA LEU A 8 72.72 -77.14 -5.43
C LEU A 8 71.21 -77.40 -5.62
N GLY A 9 70.39 -76.73 -4.80
CA GLY A 9 68.92 -76.61 -4.93
C GLY A 9 68.22 -76.81 -3.57
N LEU A 10 68.13 -75.81 -2.69
CA LEU A 10 67.02 -74.84 -2.63
C LEU A 10 65.67 -75.58 -2.54
N VAL A 11 65.04 -75.71 -1.37
CA VAL A 11 63.84 -74.96 -0.90
C VAL A 11 63.75 -75.19 0.63
N LEU A 12 64.12 -74.23 1.49
CA LEU A 12 63.34 -73.10 2.04
C LEU A 12 62.23 -73.48 3.07
N MET A 13 62.53 -73.12 4.34
CA MET A 13 61.68 -72.59 5.42
C MET A 13 60.34 -73.25 5.81
N ALA A 14 60.26 -73.67 7.07
CA ALA A 14 59.29 -73.11 8.05
C ALA A 14 59.70 -73.55 9.47
N LEU A 15 60.44 -72.69 10.18
CA LEU A 15 60.58 -72.83 11.63
C LEU A 15 59.28 -72.32 12.25
N ALA A 16 58.31 -73.20 12.51
CA ALA A 16 57.13 -72.84 13.28
C ALA A 16 57.54 -72.63 14.74
N LEU A 17 57.80 -71.37 15.10
CA LEU A 17 57.89 -70.97 16.50
C LEU A 17 56.47 -71.07 17.09
N VAL A 18 56.13 -72.23 17.64
CA VAL A 18 54.90 -72.42 18.41
C VAL A 18 55.11 -71.74 19.76
N LEU A 19 54.71 -70.47 19.87
CA LEU A 19 54.50 -69.82 21.16
C LEU A 19 53.23 -70.44 21.77
N GLY A 20 53.41 -71.54 22.49
CA GLY A 20 52.35 -72.10 23.32
C GLY A 20 52.10 -71.16 24.50
N LEU A 21 51.11 -70.28 24.37
CA LEU A 21 50.52 -69.58 25.51
C LEU A 21 49.45 -70.50 26.09
N GLY A 22 49.68 -70.97 27.31
CA GLY A 22 48.76 -71.85 28.02
C GLY A 22 47.42 -71.17 28.27
N ALA A 23 46.35 -71.98 28.25
CA ALA A 23 45.01 -71.58 28.65
C ALA A 23 45.01 -71.15 30.13
N GLY A 24 45.11 -69.84 30.35
CA GLY A 24 45.10 -69.20 31.65
C GLY A 24 45.52 -67.75 31.46
N SER A 25 44.66 -66.82 31.83
CA SER A 25 44.71 -65.37 31.56
C SER A 25 46.05 -64.71 31.93
N ALA A 26 47.06 -64.85 31.07
CA ALA A 26 48.31 -64.12 31.14
C ALA A 26 48.31 -63.15 29.96
N SER A 27 47.99 -61.89 30.22
CA SER A 27 48.16 -60.80 29.26
C SER A 27 49.65 -60.58 29.01
N ALA A 28 50.23 -61.37 28.11
CA ALA A 28 51.53 -61.06 27.54
C ALA A 28 51.32 -59.94 26.50
N ALA A 29 51.92 -58.78 26.71
CA ALA A 29 52.02 -57.77 25.66
C ALA A 29 52.90 -58.34 24.54
N ILE A 30 52.28 -58.95 23.53
CA ILE A 30 52.96 -59.44 22.34
C ILE A 30 53.10 -58.26 21.39
N THR A 31 54.28 -57.65 21.32
CA THR A 31 54.61 -56.71 20.23
C THR A 31 54.99 -57.50 18.99
N LEU A 32 54.10 -57.57 18.01
CA LEU A 32 54.35 -58.22 16.74
C LEU A 32 54.95 -57.22 15.74
N SER A 33 56.27 -57.22 15.54
CA SER A 33 56.91 -56.47 14.45
C SER A 33 56.98 -57.33 13.19
N ALA A 34 55.90 -57.31 12.40
CA ALA A 34 55.87 -57.93 11.08
C ALA A 34 55.68 -56.85 10.01
N THR A 35 56.48 -56.88 8.93
CA THR A 35 56.27 -56.02 7.75
C THR A 35 55.10 -56.49 6.88
N SER A 36 54.67 -57.74 7.03
CA SER A 36 53.51 -58.31 6.35
C SER A 36 52.95 -59.45 7.18
N MET A 37 51.63 -59.48 7.34
CA MET A 37 50.90 -60.63 7.87
C MET A 37 49.95 -61.12 6.79
N VAL A 38 50.06 -62.37 6.40
CA VAL A 38 49.12 -63.03 5.48
C VAL A 38 48.49 -64.16 6.27
N ALA A 39 47.18 -64.06 6.51
CA ALA A 39 46.39 -65.13 7.08
C ALA A 39 45.59 -65.78 5.95
N ASP A 40 45.61 -67.11 5.88
CA ASP A 40 44.70 -67.88 5.05
C ASP A 40 43.44 -68.14 5.88
N GLY A 41 42.44 -67.25 5.76
CA GLY A 41 41.18 -67.30 6.52
C GLY A 41 40.89 -66.03 7.34
N ALA A 42 39.81 -66.08 8.14
CA ALA A 42 39.36 -64.96 8.95
C ALA A 42 40.40 -64.62 10.05
N LEU A 43 41.06 -63.46 9.91
CA LEU A 43 41.90 -62.90 10.97
C LEU A 43 41.06 -61.98 11.85
N THR A 44 41.07 -62.24 13.15
CA THR A 44 40.40 -61.43 14.17
C THR A 44 41.42 -60.94 15.18
N LEU A 45 41.47 -59.63 15.42
CA LEU A 45 42.26 -59.03 16.49
C LEU A 45 41.32 -58.70 17.66
N VAL A 46 41.57 -59.29 18.83
CA VAL A 46 40.78 -59.09 20.05
C VAL A 46 41.62 -58.33 21.07
N PHE A 47 41.09 -57.22 21.57
CA PHE A 47 41.71 -56.38 22.58
C PHE A 47 40.88 -56.44 23.87
N GLU A 48 41.48 -56.96 24.93
CA GLU A 48 40.89 -57.16 26.27
C GLU A 48 40.83 -55.87 27.13
N GLY A 49 41.42 -54.77 26.66
CA GLY A 49 41.63 -53.60 27.51
C GLY A 49 42.61 -53.88 28.67
N ALA A 50 42.51 -53.11 29.75
CA ALA A 50 43.45 -53.18 30.89
C ALA A 50 43.04 -54.18 31.99
N THR A 51 41.78 -54.63 32.00
CA THR A 51 41.22 -55.59 32.96
C THR A 51 40.72 -56.80 32.21
N ALA A 52 41.00 -58.01 32.71
CA ALA A 52 40.44 -59.22 32.13
C ALA A 52 39.00 -59.38 32.62
N ASP A 53 38.05 -59.19 31.72
CA ASP A 53 36.63 -59.35 31.99
C ASP A 53 35.92 -60.05 30.82
N ALA A 54 34.74 -59.59 30.42
CA ALA A 54 33.95 -60.19 29.33
C ALA A 54 33.62 -59.14 28.25
N PHE A 55 34.29 -58.00 28.27
CA PHE A 55 34.07 -56.87 27.37
C PHE A 55 35.31 -56.67 26.48
N GLU A 56 35.35 -57.36 25.35
CA GLU A 56 36.48 -57.27 24.42
C GLU A 56 36.16 -56.38 23.20
N THR A 57 37.15 -55.61 22.74
CA THR A 57 37.08 -54.92 21.44
C THR A 57 37.62 -55.84 20.36
N THR A 58 36.80 -56.14 19.36
CA THR A 58 37.18 -57.04 18.27
C THR A 58 37.27 -56.29 16.95
N VAL A 59 38.41 -56.39 16.26
CA VAL A 59 38.60 -55.99 14.87
C VAL A 59 38.59 -57.24 14.01
N ALA A 60 37.54 -57.44 13.24
CA ALA A 60 37.38 -58.57 12.34
C ALA A 60 36.98 -58.08 10.94
N ALA A 61 37.46 -58.76 9.90
CA ALA A 61 36.86 -58.64 8.58
C ALA A 61 35.58 -59.49 8.55
N VAL A 62 34.46 -58.87 8.19
CA VAL A 62 33.28 -59.61 7.74
C VAL A 62 33.56 -60.08 6.30
N ASP A 63 33.06 -61.26 5.93
CA ASP A 63 33.32 -61.91 4.63
C ASP A 63 33.19 -60.88 3.47
N PRO A 64 34.31 -60.47 2.85
CA PRO A 64 34.27 -59.40 1.88
C PRO A 64 33.81 -59.96 0.52
N THR A 65 32.81 -59.33 -0.10
CA THR A 65 32.30 -59.76 -1.42
C THR A 65 33.16 -59.30 -2.61
N ALA A 66 34.25 -58.58 -2.33
CA ALA A 66 35.28 -58.09 -3.25
C ALA A 66 36.57 -57.83 -2.46
N ASP A 67 37.70 -57.58 -3.12
CA ASP A 67 38.95 -57.24 -2.42
C ASP A 67 38.79 -55.91 -1.66
N GLN A 68 38.85 -55.97 -0.33
CA GLN A 68 38.76 -54.78 0.53
C GLN A 68 40.15 -54.42 1.05
N THR A 69 40.55 -53.16 0.88
CA THR A 69 41.78 -52.61 1.44
C THR A 69 41.44 -51.60 2.53
N ILE A 70 41.86 -51.86 3.77
CA ILE A 70 41.83 -50.88 4.87
C ILE A 70 43.25 -50.37 5.05
N SER A 71 43.50 -49.13 4.63
CA SER A 71 44.77 -48.46 4.85
C SER A 71 44.72 -47.66 6.14
N LEU A 72 45.60 -47.98 7.09
CA LEU A 72 45.85 -47.11 8.24
C LEU A 72 46.68 -45.91 7.76
N PRO A 73 46.22 -44.66 7.94
CA PRO A 73 46.98 -43.50 7.50
C PRO A 73 48.31 -43.42 8.27
N ASN A 74 49.43 -43.27 7.55
CA ASN A 74 50.74 -43.04 8.14
C ASN A 74 51.00 -41.54 8.28
N ASN A 75 50.15 -40.88 9.08
CA ASN A 75 50.20 -39.43 9.25
C ASN A 75 50.79 -39.14 10.64
N GLY A 76 51.98 -38.54 10.68
CA GLY A 76 52.76 -38.29 11.90
C GLY A 76 52.14 -37.31 12.91
N ALA A 77 50.92 -36.83 12.68
CA ALA A 77 50.15 -36.00 13.58
C ALA A 77 48.74 -36.59 13.74
N SER A 78 48.30 -36.72 14.99
CA SER A 78 47.08 -37.35 15.51
C SER A 78 45.79 -37.06 14.72
N SER A 79 45.65 -37.65 13.54
CA SER A 79 44.44 -37.57 12.72
C SER A 79 43.50 -38.70 13.12
N ALA A 80 42.26 -38.38 13.46
CA ALA A 80 41.27 -39.36 13.83
C ALA A 80 40.97 -40.30 12.64
N PHE A 81 40.97 -41.61 12.90
CA PHE A 81 40.57 -42.62 11.93
C PHE A 81 39.06 -42.51 11.67
N MET A 82 38.66 -42.00 10.51
CA MET A 82 37.27 -41.98 10.07
C MET A 82 36.98 -43.24 9.26
N THR A 83 36.16 -44.14 9.80
CA THR A 83 35.62 -45.27 9.03
C THR A 83 34.55 -44.74 8.09
N SER A 84 34.75 -44.89 6.78
CA SER A 84 33.76 -44.47 5.79
C SER A 84 33.59 -45.57 4.74
N ALA A 85 32.34 -45.76 4.29
CA ALA A 85 31.97 -46.71 3.25
C ALA A 85 32.34 -46.22 1.84
N LEU A 86 32.88 -44.99 1.72
CA LEU A 86 33.39 -44.46 0.46
C LEU A 86 34.61 -45.26 0.01
N THR A 87 34.70 -45.51 -1.29
CA THR A 87 35.74 -46.32 -1.93
C THR A 87 37.14 -45.69 -1.82
N THR A 88 37.23 -44.39 -1.56
CA THR A 88 38.45 -43.61 -1.32
C THR A 88 38.23 -42.62 -0.19
N ASN A 89 38.98 -42.73 0.91
CA ASN A 89 39.00 -41.77 2.03
C ASN A 89 40.44 -41.33 2.34
N ALA A 90 41.21 -41.03 1.30
CA ALA A 90 42.52 -40.42 1.45
C ALA A 90 42.39 -38.89 1.39
N VAL A 91 43.34 -38.19 2.02
CA VAL A 91 43.47 -36.73 1.88
C VAL A 91 43.63 -36.41 0.39
N ASP A 92 42.88 -35.41 -0.08
CA ASP A 92 42.83 -34.94 -1.48
C ASP A 92 42.42 -36.01 -2.51
N ALA A 93 41.64 -37.02 -2.11
CA ALA A 93 41.10 -38.03 -3.02
C ALA A 93 39.65 -37.75 -3.38
N ALA A 94 39.33 -37.77 -4.68
CA ALA A 94 37.99 -37.54 -5.20
C ALA A 94 36.89 -38.28 -4.40
N ASN A 95 35.82 -37.57 -4.06
CA ASN A 95 34.68 -38.02 -3.25
C ASN A 95 35.03 -38.47 -1.83
N ALA A 96 36.21 -38.14 -1.29
CA ALA A 96 36.57 -38.44 0.08
C ALA A 96 35.92 -37.47 1.07
N VAL A 97 35.64 -37.97 2.28
CA VAL A 97 35.40 -37.14 3.46
C VAL A 97 36.52 -37.41 4.45
N THR A 98 37.33 -36.40 4.74
CA THR A 98 38.46 -36.53 5.65
C THR A 98 38.33 -35.59 6.84
N GLY A 99 38.92 -35.99 7.97
CA GLY A 99 39.00 -35.12 9.14
C GLY A 99 40.09 -34.07 8.96
N ALA A 100 39.76 -32.80 9.20
CA ALA A 100 40.71 -31.70 9.25
C ALA A 100 40.80 -31.16 10.68
N SER A 101 41.87 -30.41 10.99
CA SER A 101 41.94 -29.71 12.27
C SER A 101 40.73 -28.77 12.38
N ASN A 102 39.86 -29.03 13.35
CA ASN A 102 38.65 -28.26 13.62
C ASN A 102 37.55 -28.32 12.51
N GLY A 103 37.47 -29.42 11.74
CA GLY A 103 36.41 -29.57 10.73
C GLY A 103 36.39 -30.88 9.96
N LEU A 104 35.48 -30.97 9.00
CA LEU A 104 35.38 -32.02 7.99
C LEU A 104 35.70 -31.43 6.62
N LEU A 105 36.51 -32.13 5.84
CA LEU A 105 36.84 -31.80 4.46
C LEU A 105 36.04 -32.71 3.53
N PHE A 106 35.21 -32.12 2.69
CA PHE A 106 34.46 -32.81 1.65
C PHE A 106 35.15 -32.55 0.32
N GLU A 107 35.83 -33.58 -0.18
CA GLU A 107 36.36 -33.55 -1.53
C GLU A 107 35.22 -33.68 -2.54
N GLY A 108 35.28 -32.89 -3.61
CA GLY A 108 34.36 -32.97 -4.72
C GLY A 108 34.56 -34.21 -5.58
N ALA A 109 33.95 -34.23 -6.76
CA ALA A 109 34.10 -35.37 -7.67
C ALA A 109 35.52 -35.50 -8.28
N THR A 110 36.39 -34.52 -8.10
CA THR A 110 37.78 -34.46 -8.59
C THR A 110 38.75 -34.35 -7.42
N ALA A 111 40.00 -34.79 -7.61
CA ALA A 111 41.07 -34.60 -6.63
C ALA A 111 41.86 -33.35 -7.04
N ASP A 112 41.68 -32.25 -6.31
CA ASP A 112 42.37 -31.00 -6.60
C ASP A 112 42.81 -30.28 -5.30
N GLY A 113 42.62 -28.97 -5.21
CA GLY A 113 42.99 -28.18 -4.03
C GLY A 113 41.84 -27.28 -3.60
N PHE A 114 40.60 -27.63 -4.00
CA PHE A 114 39.38 -26.86 -3.79
C PHE A 114 38.32 -27.71 -3.08
N GLU A 115 38.48 -27.85 -1.76
CA GLU A 115 37.58 -28.68 -0.98
C GLU A 115 36.50 -27.86 -0.26
N LEU A 116 35.31 -28.43 -0.11
CA LEU A 116 34.30 -27.87 0.79
C LEU A 116 34.69 -28.24 2.22
N THR A 117 35.09 -27.26 3.01
CA THR A 117 35.40 -27.49 4.43
C THR A 117 34.22 -27.08 5.30
N LEU A 118 33.67 -28.03 6.07
CA LEU A 118 32.81 -27.74 7.21
C LEU A 118 33.70 -27.54 8.43
N THR A 119 34.03 -26.29 8.73
CA THR A 119 34.74 -25.94 9.97
C THR A 119 33.75 -25.62 11.08
N VAL A 120 34.16 -25.89 12.32
CA VAL A 120 33.36 -25.55 13.51
C VAL A 120 34.06 -24.38 14.23
N GLY A 121 33.35 -23.33 14.60
CA GLY A 121 33.91 -22.32 15.52
C GLY A 121 33.91 -22.85 16.96
N ASP A 122 34.84 -22.40 17.80
CA ASP A 122 34.87 -22.79 19.22
C ASP A 122 33.52 -22.45 19.90
N PRO A 123 32.73 -23.47 20.31
CA PRO A 123 31.44 -23.20 20.91
C PRO A 123 31.61 -22.89 22.41
N GLY A 124 30.95 -21.85 22.90
CA GLY A 124 30.99 -21.47 24.33
C GLY A 124 30.16 -22.39 25.25
N ALA A 125 29.45 -23.36 24.69
CA ALA A 125 28.60 -24.35 25.34
C ALA A 125 28.34 -25.52 24.37
N ASP A 126 27.63 -26.57 24.79
CA ASP A 126 27.26 -27.67 23.88
C ASP A 126 26.35 -27.14 22.75
N VAL A 127 26.77 -27.34 21.49
CA VAL A 127 26.04 -26.90 20.30
C VAL A 127 25.69 -28.11 19.44
N THR A 128 24.38 -28.35 19.28
CA THR A 128 23.86 -29.36 18.36
C THR A 128 23.44 -28.67 17.06
N ILE A 129 24.19 -28.88 15.97
CA ILE A 129 23.77 -28.48 14.62
C ILE A 129 22.93 -29.61 14.04
N THR A 130 21.61 -29.43 14.02
CA THR A 130 20.68 -30.36 13.37
C THR A 130 20.42 -29.88 11.95
N LEU A 131 21.00 -30.55 10.96
CA LEU A 131 20.53 -30.41 9.58
C LEU A 131 19.08 -30.92 9.55
N PRO A 132 18.09 -30.11 9.15
CA PRO A 132 16.71 -30.58 9.12
C PRO A 132 16.62 -31.75 8.15
N ALA A 133 15.93 -32.82 8.54
CA ALA A 133 15.56 -33.89 7.63
C ALA A 133 14.56 -33.30 6.63
N SER A 134 15.03 -32.79 5.49
CA SER A 134 14.14 -32.33 4.43
C SER A 134 13.52 -33.57 3.79
N SER A 135 12.30 -33.94 4.22
CA SER A 135 11.46 -34.78 3.38
C SER A 135 11.19 -34.01 2.09
N ALA A 136 11.56 -34.61 0.96
CA ALA A 136 11.45 -34.10 -0.40
C ALA A 136 10.69 -32.75 -0.55
N ALA A 137 11.46 -31.68 -0.84
CA ALA A 137 11.06 -30.37 -1.36
C ALA A 137 11.09 -29.12 -0.44
N ALA A 138 11.53 -29.19 0.82
CA ALA A 138 11.91 -27.99 1.58
C ALA A 138 13.44 -27.85 1.61
N GLY A 139 13.99 -26.93 0.80
CA GLY A 139 15.42 -26.63 0.82
C GLY A 139 15.84 -26.04 2.17
N ILE A 140 17.05 -26.37 2.64
CA ILE A 140 17.67 -25.64 3.75
C ILE A 140 17.82 -24.19 3.30
N PHE A 141 17.16 -23.25 3.97
CA PHE A 141 17.34 -21.82 3.67
C PHE A 141 18.70 -21.37 4.21
N LEU A 142 19.75 -21.57 3.40
CA LEU A 142 21.09 -21.05 3.66
C LEU A 142 21.06 -19.55 3.35
N THR A 143 20.99 -18.74 4.39
CA THR A 143 21.21 -17.30 4.26
C THR A 143 22.67 -16.98 4.53
N SER A 144 23.19 -15.91 3.93
CA SER A 144 24.46 -15.30 4.36
C SER A 144 24.28 -14.47 5.64
N LEU A 145 23.06 -14.41 6.17
CA LEU A 145 22.74 -13.75 7.41
C LEU A 145 23.32 -14.61 8.53
N THR A 146 23.96 -13.97 9.50
CA THR A 146 24.61 -14.64 10.64
C THR A 146 23.62 -15.36 11.56
N THR A 147 22.33 -15.17 11.34
CA THR A 147 21.22 -15.60 12.17
C THR A 147 20.05 -16.00 11.28
N ASN A 148 19.44 -17.15 11.57
CA ASN A 148 18.32 -17.73 10.82
C ASN A 148 17.24 -18.29 11.76
N ALA A 149 17.19 -17.76 12.99
CA ALA A 149 16.20 -18.07 14.02
C ALA A 149 15.17 -16.94 14.15
N VAL A 150 13.99 -17.31 14.66
CA VAL A 150 12.92 -16.38 15.03
C VAL A 150 13.38 -15.53 16.23
N ASP A 151 12.98 -14.26 16.28
CA ASP A 151 13.30 -13.25 17.28
C ASP A 151 14.79 -12.85 17.32
N VAL A 152 15.45 -12.86 16.15
CA VAL A 152 16.87 -12.46 16.03
C VAL A 152 17.06 -11.40 14.95
N ALA A 153 17.54 -10.23 15.34
CA ALA A 153 17.77 -9.09 14.44
C ALA A 153 18.47 -9.49 13.12
N ASN A 154 17.95 -8.97 12.00
CA ASN A 154 18.44 -9.25 10.65
C ASN A 154 18.45 -10.75 10.29
N SER A 155 17.51 -11.54 10.83
CA SER A 155 17.28 -12.94 10.48
C SER A 155 16.15 -13.09 9.47
N VAL A 156 16.25 -14.11 8.61
CA VAL A 156 15.13 -14.57 7.79
C VAL A 156 15.01 -16.07 7.97
N THR A 157 13.83 -16.52 8.38
CA THR A 157 13.51 -17.93 8.64
C THR A 157 12.35 -18.37 7.74
N GLY A 158 12.41 -19.59 7.21
CA GLY A 158 11.31 -20.17 6.43
C GLY A 158 10.16 -20.65 7.33
N THR A 159 8.92 -20.57 6.83
CA THR A 159 7.73 -21.20 7.45
C THR A 159 7.13 -22.25 6.51
N SER A 160 6.10 -22.97 6.96
CA SER A 160 5.43 -24.00 6.16
C SER A 160 4.90 -23.52 4.80
N ASN A 161 4.60 -22.22 4.69
CA ASN A 161 4.02 -21.61 3.49
C ASN A 161 4.51 -20.17 3.30
N GLY A 162 5.76 -19.85 3.67
CA GLY A 162 6.18 -18.45 3.70
C GLY A 162 7.57 -18.22 4.28
N PHE A 163 7.83 -16.98 4.66
CA PHE A 163 9.04 -16.58 5.37
C PHE A 163 8.72 -15.52 6.44
N ILE A 164 9.52 -15.52 7.50
CA ILE A 164 9.52 -14.51 8.56
C ILE A 164 10.81 -13.72 8.42
N ALA A 165 10.70 -12.40 8.35
CA ALA A 165 11.83 -11.49 8.36
C ALA A 165 11.81 -10.68 9.66
N GLU A 166 12.94 -10.74 10.36
CA GLU A 166 13.21 -9.88 11.50
C GLU A 166 13.63 -8.49 11.04
N GLY A 167 13.31 -7.50 11.86
CA GLY A 167 13.77 -6.13 11.67
C GLY A 167 15.25 -5.96 12.02
N ALA A 168 15.71 -4.70 12.04
CA ALA A 168 17.06 -4.37 12.49
C ALA A 168 17.29 -4.63 13.99
N THR A 169 16.22 -4.83 14.76
CA THR A 169 16.20 -5.14 16.19
C THR A 169 15.58 -6.50 16.44
N ALA A 170 16.05 -7.19 17.49
CA ALA A 170 15.41 -8.39 18.00
C ALA A 170 14.34 -7.95 19.01
N ASP A 171 13.09 -8.08 18.64
CA ASP A 171 11.93 -7.82 19.48
C ASP A 171 10.86 -8.86 19.17
N GLY A 172 9.67 -8.73 19.76
CA GLY A 172 8.56 -9.65 19.49
C GLY A 172 7.65 -9.16 18.37
N PHE A 173 8.19 -8.41 17.41
CA PHE A 173 7.45 -7.90 16.26
C PHE A 173 8.10 -8.35 14.94
N GLU A 174 7.53 -9.40 14.33
CA GLU A 174 8.10 -9.98 13.11
C GLU A 174 7.30 -9.60 11.86
N THR A 175 8.02 -9.41 10.74
CA THR A 175 7.37 -9.30 9.43
C THR A 175 7.16 -10.71 8.87
N THR A 176 5.93 -11.20 8.95
CA THR A 176 5.56 -12.50 8.38
C THR A 176 4.95 -12.34 7.00
N VAL A 177 5.49 -13.06 6.02
CA VAL A 177 4.86 -13.26 4.70
C VAL A 177 4.36 -14.69 4.62
N SER A 178 3.04 -14.86 4.65
CA SER A 178 2.38 -16.16 4.54
C SER A 178 1.61 -16.27 3.22
N PHE A 179 1.85 -17.35 2.47
CA PHE A 179 1.15 -17.67 1.23
C PHE A 179 -0.06 -18.56 1.54
N ALA A 180 -1.27 -18.10 1.21
CA ALA A 180 -2.45 -18.96 1.18
C ALA A 180 -2.46 -19.81 -0.10
N ASP A 181 -3.13 -20.96 -0.07
CA ASP A 181 -3.28 -21.82 -1.26
C ASP A 181 -3.96 -21.04 -2.39
N PRO A 182 -3.28 -20.81 -3.52
CA PRO A 182 -3.85 -20.01 -4.58
C PRO A 182 -4.79 -20.90 -5.42
N GLY A 183 -5.96 -20.36 -5.80
CA GLY A 183 -6.94 -21.08 -6.65
C GLY A 183 -6.53 -21.22 -8.11
N ALA A 184 -5.43 -20.60 -8.52
CA ALA A 184 -4.77 -20.63 -9.82
C ALA A 184 -3.34 -20.09 -9.67
N ASP A 185 -2.51 -20.15 -10.71
CA ASP A 185 -1.17 -19.57 -10.66
C ASP A 185 -1.24 -18.07 -10.29
N PHE A 186 -0.53 -17.69 -9.23
CA PHE A 186 -0.49 -16.33 -8.71
C PHE A 186 0.97 -15.88 -8.59
N THR A 187 1.33 -14.86 -9.37
CA THR A 187 2.67 -14.27 -9.37
C THR A 187 2.64 -12.97 -8.59
N LEU A 188 3.23 -12.96 -7.38
CA LEU A 188 3.51 -11.72 -6.65
C LEU A 188 4.76 -11.06 -7.25
N THR A 189 4.56 -10.14 -8.19
CA THR A 189 5.66 -9.35 -8.76
C THR A 189 5.92 -8.13 -7.87
N ILE A 190 7.06 -8.11 -7.18
CA ILE A 190 7.60 -6.87 -6.61
C ILE A 190 8.32 -6.15 -7.75
N PRO A 191 7.80 -5.02 -8.28
CA PRO A 191 8.40 -4.36 -9.43
C PRO A 191 9.81 -3.88 -9.08
N ALA A 192 10.74 -3.97 -10.03
CA ALA A 192 12.04 -3.33 -9.91
C ALA A 192 11.82 -1.81 -9.85
N SER A 193 11.95 -1.20 -8.67
CA SER A 193 11.82 0.24 -8.53
C SER A 193 13.11 0.92 -9.00
N THR A 194 13.16 1.37 -10.24
CA THR A 194 14.20 2.32 -10.71
C THR A 194 13.82 3.77 -10.43
N ALA A 195 12.57 4.02 -10.02
CA ALA A 195 12.06 5.29 -9.53
C ALA A 195 11.40 5.10 -8.17
N ALA A 196 11.37 6.16 -7.36
CA ALA A 196 10.91 6.22 -5.97
C ALA A 196 9.39 5.98 -5.76
N ALA A 197 8.76 5.07 -6.51
CA ALA A 197 7.40 4.61 -6.24
C ALA A 197 7.46 3.34 -5.38
N ALA A 198 7.09 3.46 -4.11
CA ALA A 198 6.95 2.33 -3.21
C ALA A 198 5.75 1.47 -3.63
N PRO A 199 5.86 0.13 -3.67
CA PRO A 199 4.75 -0.74 -3.99
C PRO A 199 3.64 -0.59 -2.94
N LEU A 200 2.41 -0.28 -3.38
CA LEU A 200 1.24 -0.36 -2.49
C LEU A 200 0.89 -1.83 -2.30
N LEU A 201 1.09 -2.33 -1.08
CA LEU A 201 0.62 -3.67 -0.71
C LEU A 201 -0.89 -3.57 -0.45
N THR A 202 -1.69 -3.92 -1.45
CA THR A 202 -3.15 -3.84 -1.42
C THR A 202 -3.76 -5.24 -1.56
N ALA A 203 -4.86 -5.49 -0.85
CA ALA A 203 -5.65 -6.72 -0.99
C ALA A 203 -6.55 -6.73 -2.25
N LEU A 204 -6.56 -5.65 -3.04
CA LEU A 204 -7.25 -5.61 -4.31
C LEU A 204 -6.57 -6.57 -5.30
N THR A 205 -7.37 -7.37 -6.00
CA THR A 205 -6.89 -8.30 -7.04
C THR A 205 -6.40 -7.59 -8.31
N THR A 206 -6.57 -6.27 -8.37
CA THR A 206 -6.20 -5.40 -9.48
C THR A 206 -5.38 -4.22 -8.92
N ASN A 207 -4.07 -4.30 -9.07
CA ASN A 207 -3.11 -3.27 -8.63
C ASN A 207 -2.07 -2.96 -9.72
N ALA A 208 -2.40 -3.32 -10.96
CA ALA A 208 -1.64 -2.94 -12.13
C ALA A 208 -2.25 -1.66 -12.73
N VAL A 209 -1.37 -0.85 -13.34
CA VAL A 209 -1.75 0.35 -14.09
C VAL A 209 -2.66 -0.07 -15.26
N ASP A 210 -3.66 0.76 -15.57
CA ASP A 210 -4.63 0.58 -16.65
C ASP A 210 -5.47 -0.72 -16.53
N VAL A 211 -5.73 -1.20 -15.31
CA VAL A 211 -6.63 -2.32 -15.05
C VAL A 211 -7.88 -1.84 -14.33
N ALA A 212 -9.05 -2.13 -14.90
CA ALA A 212 -10.34 -1.76 -14.34
C ALA A 212 -10.44 -2.02 -12.82
N ASN A 213 -10.88 -1.00 -12.08
CA ASN A 213 -11.01 -0.96 -10.62
C ASN A 213 -9.68 -1.10 -9.86
N ALA A 214 -8.53 -0.83 -10.49
CA ALA A 214 -7.24 -0.86 -9.81
C ALA A 214 -6.97 0.42 -9.00
N VAL A 215 -6.22 0.25 -7.91
CA VAL A 215 -5.62 1.35 -7.15
C VAL A 215 -4.11 1.13 -7.13
N THR A 216 -3.36 2.10 -7.65
CA THR A 216 -1.89 2.04 -7.72
C THR A 216 -1.26 3.25 -7.04
N GLY A 217 -0.04 3.08 -6.52
CA GLY A 217 0.73 4.21 -5.97
C GLY A 217 1.43 4.99 -7.09
N VAL A 218 1.42 6.32 -7.01
CA VAL A 218 2.16 7.21 -7.92
C VAL A 218 3.04 8.18 -7.13
N SER A 219 3.90 8.93 -7.83
CA SER A 219 4.69 9.98 -7.18
C SER A 219 3.77 11.00 -6.52
N ASN A 220 3.92 11.16 -5.20
CA ASN A 220 3.09 12.06 -4.39
C ASN A 220 1.58 11.77 -4.52
N GLY A 221 1.14 10.49 -4.52
CA GLY A 221 -0.29 10.19 -4.56
C GLY A 221 -0.71 8.75 -4.81
N LEU A 222 -2.01 8.60 -5.07
CA LEU A 222 -2.68 7.38 -5.52
C LEU A 222 -3.31 7.61 -6.89
N LEU A 223 -3.32 6.58 -7.73
CA LEU A 223 -4.01 6.54 -9.03
C LEU A 223 -5.15 5.54 -8.92
N LEU A 224 -6.37 5.97 -9.26
CA LEU A 224 -7.60 5.18 -9.21
C LEU A 224 -8.11 4.98 -10.63
N GLU A 225 -8.16 3.73 -11.07
CA GLU A 225 -8.80 3.34 -12.33
C GLU A 225 -10.33 3.22 -12.16
N GLY A 226 -11.06 3.57 -13.21
CA GLY A 226 -12.50 3.42 -13.28
C GLY A 226 -12.96 1.97 -13.47
N ALA A 227 -14.26 1.79 -13.71
CA ALA A 227 -14.83 0.46 -13.97
C ALA A 227 -14.37 -0.15 -15.31
N THR A 228 -13.78 0.66 -16.19
CA THR A 228 -13.18 0.27 -17.47
C THR A 228 -11.68 0.49 -17.41
N ALA A 229 -10.92 -0.35 -18.12
CA ALA A 229 -9.50 -0.11 -18.36
C ALA A 229 -9.40 0.84 -19.56
N ASP A 230 -9.01 2.09 -19.34
CA ASP A 230 -8.80 3.06 -20.40
C ASP A 230 -7.59 3.94 -20.10
N ALA A 231 -7.65 5.24 -20.41
CA ALA A 231 -6.54 6.18 -20.21
C ALA A 231 -7.00 7.40 -19.37
N PHE A 232 -8.12 7.24 -18.66
CA PHE A 232 -8.76 8.27 -17.87
C PHE A 232 -8.79 7.88 -16.39
N GLU A 233 -7.75 8.25 -15.65
CA GLU A 233 -7.62 7.91 -14.24
C GLU A 233 -7.88 9.10 -13.32
N ILE A 234 -8.27 8.80 -12.08
CA ILE A 234 -8.31 9.80 -11.00
C ILE A 234 -7.01 9.72 -10.21
N THR A 235 -6.26 10.82 -10.16
CA THR A 235 -5.10 10.95 -9.26
C THR A 235 -5.50 11.68 -7.98
N ILE A 236 -5.25 11.07 -6.83
CA ILE A 236 -5.29 11.74 -5.53
C ILE A 236 -3.85 12.10 -5.17
N SER A 237 -3.51 13.38 -5.24
CA SER A 237 -2.21 13.90 -4.80
C SER A 237 -2.41 14.99 -3.75
N PRO A 238 -1.71 14.94 -2.61
CA PRO A 238 -1.68 16.07 -1.71
C PRO A 238 -0.90 17.21 -2.36
N VAL A 239 -1.42 18.43 -2.24
CA VAL A 239 -0.59 19.62 -2.39
C VAL A 239 0.31 19.72 -1.17
N ASP A 240 1.55 20.19 -1.34
CA ASP A 240 2.56 20.25 -0.28
C ASP A 240 1.99 20.86 1.00
N PRO A 241 1.77 20.06 2.07
CA PRO A 241 1.15 20.55 3.28
C PRO A 241 2.14 21.40 4.07
N THR A 242 1.74 22.62 4.44
CA THR A 242 2.58 23.50 5.28
C THR A 242 2.48 23.17 6.78
N ALA A 243 1.59 22.25 7.14
CA ALA A 243 1.38 21.67 8.47
C ALA A 243 0.64 20.33 8.32
N ASP A 244 0.61 19.51 9.38
CA ASP A 244 -0.14 18.25 9.39
C ASP A 244 -1.60 18.46 8.99
N ALA A 245 -2.05 17.75 7.95
CA ALA A 245 -3.40 17.84 7.44
C ALA A 245 -4.05 16.45 7.45
N THR A 246 -5.22 16.35 8.08
CA THR A 246 -6.02 15.13 8.10
C THR A 246 -7.26 15.33 7.26
N TRP A 247 -7.40 14.56 6.18
CA TRP A 247 -8.61 14.53 5.38
C TRP A 247 -9.50 13.36 5.83
N SER A 248 -10.54 13.67 6.60
CA SER A 248 -11.53 12.69 7.06
C SER A 248 -12.70 12.63 6.08
N ILE A 249 -12.96 11.45 5.51
CA ILE A 249 -14.19 11.19 4.75
C ILE A 249 -15.27 10.73 5.73
N PRO A 250 -16.37 11.47 5.92
CA PRO A 250 -17.45 11.06 6.82
C PRO A 250 -18.07 9.75 6.38
N ASN A 251 -18.53 8.92 7.33
CA ASN A 251 -19.37 7.77 7.00
C ASN A 251 -20.75 8.25 6.52
N PHE A 252 -20.96 8.27 5.22
CA PHE A 252 -22.23 8.63 4.63
C PHE A 252 -23.20 7.44 4.71
N ALA A 253 -24.19 7.53 5.61
CA ALA A 253 -25.18 6.46 5.83
C ALA A 253 -26.13 6.21 4.63
N VAL A 254 -26.09 7.06 3.61
CA VAL A 254 -26.79 6.96 2.32
C VAL A 254 -25.84 7.45 1.22
N ASN A 255 -26.03 7.04 -0.03
CA ASN A 255 -25.25 7.47 -1.19
C ASN A 255 -24.97 8.98 -1.16
N ALA A 256 -23.79 9.37 -0.69
CA ALA A 256 -23.35 10.76 -0.72
C ALA A 256 -22.22 10.86 -1.73
N ALA A 257 -22.33 11.86 -2.60
CA ALA A 257 -21.26 12.21 -3.50
C ALA A 257 -20.28 13.13 -2.76
N PHE A 258 -18.99 12.86 -2.90
CA PHE A 258 -18.00 13.89 -2.65
C PHE A 258 -18.27 15.05 -3.63
N VAL A 259 -18.47 16.27 -3.13
CA VAL A 259 -18.68 17.43 -4.01
C VAL A 259 -17.33 17.81 -4.61
N GLY A 260 -16.98 17.16 -5.71
CA GLY A 260 -15.89 17.58 -6.58
C GLY A 260 -16.29 18.86 -7.31
N SER A 261 -15.35 19.82 -7.41
CA SER A 261 -15.52 21.02 -8.23
C SER A 261 -14.65 20.90 -9.47
N THR A 262 -15.16 21.31 -10.64
CA THR A 262 -14.35 21.49 -11.85
C THR A 262 -13.54 22.79 -11.81
N LEU A 263 -13.77 23.63 -10.80
CA LEU A 263 -12.95 24.80 -10.55
C LEU A 263 -11.56 24.33 -10.09
N THR A 264 -10.55 24.64 -10.90
CA THR A 264 -9.15 24.21 -10.69
C THR A 264 -8.56 24.62 -9.35
N THR A 265 -9.20 25.59 -8.68
CA THR A 265 -8.75 26.19 -7.42
C THR A 265 -9.92 26.40 -6.46
N ASN A 266 -10.78 25.40 -6.26
CA ASN A 266 -11.80 25.48 -5.20
C ASN A 266 -11.16 25.40 -3.79
N ASN A 267 -10.27 26.35 -3.52
CA ASN A 267 -9.57 26.56 -2.27
C ASN A 267 -10.28 27.68 -1.51
N VAL A 268 -10.12 27.68 -0.19
CA VAL A 268 -10.61 28.78 0.65
C VAL A 268 -9.95 30.08 0.18
N ASP A 269 -10.75 31.14 0.07
CA ASP A 269 -10.35 32.49 -0.34
C ASP A 269 -9.77 32.61 -1.76
N ALA A 270 -10.08 31.67 -2.66
CA ALA A 270 -9.69 31.73 -4.07
C ALA A 270 -10.80 32.31 -4.95
N ALA A 271 -10.44 33.12 -5.95
CA ALA A 271 -11.39 33.74 -6.86
C ALA A 271 -12.34 32.71 -7.50
N ASN A 272 -13.64 32.99 -7.47
CA ASN A 272 -14.74 32.15 -7.95
C ASN A 272 -14.95 30.84 -7.17
N SER A 273 -14.31 30.67 -6.00
CA SER A 273 -14.46 29.47 -5.16
C SER A 273 -15.77 29.42 -4.38
N VAL A 274 -16.13 28.21 -3.97
CA VAL A 274 -17.28 27.90 -3.13
C VAL A 274 -16.87 26.86 -2.09
N TRP A 275 -16.97 27.18 -0.80
CA TRP A 275 -16.59 26.28 0.29
C TRP A 275 -17.62 26.24 1.41
N GLY A 276 -17.65 25.11 2.13
CA GLY A 276 -18.50 24.94 3.30
C GLY A 276 -17.91 25.63 4.53
N VAL A 277 -18.76 26.25 5.33
CA VAL A 277 -18.45 26.74 6.67
C VAL A 277 -19.45 26.18 7.68
N SER A 278 -19.23 26.43 8.98
CA SER A 278 -20.22 26.06 9.98
C SER A 278 -21.56 26.72 9.65
N ASN A 279 -22.58 25.90 9.42
CA ASN A 279 -23.95 26.32 9.10
C ASN A 279 -24.15 27.07 7.76
N GLY A 280 -23.25 26.93 6.78
CA GLY A 280 -23.43 27.62 5.50
C GLY A 280 -22.49 27.24 4.37
N LEU A 281 -22.70 27.94 3.25
CA LEU A 281 -21.90 27.91 2.04
C LEU A 281 -21.36 29.32 1.77
N VAL A 282 -20.07 29.47 1.57
CA VAL A 282 -19.44 30.74 1.19
C VAL A 282 -19.13 30.72 -0.30
N LEU A 283 -19.38 31.85 -0.96
CA LEU A 283 -19.13 32.08 -2.38
C LEU A 283 -18.19 33.27 -2.51
N GLU A 284 -17.01 33.03 -3.08
CA GLU A 284 -16.09 34.09 -3.51
C GLU A 284 -16.51 34.65 -4.87
N GLY A 285 -16.34 35.96 -5.05
CA GLY A 285 -16.54 36.67 -6.28
C GLY A 285 -15.43 36.45 -7.31
N ALA A 286 -15.39 37.31 -8.34
CA ALA A 286 -14.42 37.20 -9.43
C ALA A 286 -12.97 37.55 -9.01
N THR A 287 -12.82 38.20 -7.87
CA THR A 287 -11.54 38.57 -7.26
C THR A 287 -11.38 37.81 -5.97
N ALA A 288 -10.17 37.34 -5.66
CA ALA A 288 -9.84 36.84 -4.33
C ALA A 288 -9.57 38.04 -3.44
N ASP A 289 -10.44 38.30 -2.46
CA ASP A 289 -10.25 39.39 -1.52
C ASP A 289 -10.75 39.02 -0.11
N ALA A 290 -11.45 39.93 0.58
CA ALA A 290 -11.94 39.72 1.94
C ALA A 290 -13.45 40.00 2.04
N PHE A 291 -14.15 39.98 0.90
CA PHE A 291 -15.55 40.34 0.75
C PHE A 291 -16.34 39.18 0.10
N GLU A 292 -16.74 38.22 0.92
CA GLU A 292 -17.45 37.03 0.45
C GLU A 292 -18.97 37.12 0.65
N THR A 293 -19.72 36.30 -0.10
CA THR A 293 -21.16 36.08 0.15
C THR A 293 -21.36 34.76 0.87
N THR A 294 -22.01 34.78 2.05
CA THR A 294 -22.37 33.56 2.78
C THR A 294 -23.86 33.28 2.69
N VAL A 295 -24.22 32.07 2.25
CA VAL A 295 -25.57 31.51 2.38
C VAL A 295 -25.61 30.66 3.64
N THR A 296 -26.29 31.16 4.68
CA THR A 296 -26.49 30.45 5.94
C THR A 296 -27.93 29.97 6.06
N LEU A 297 -28.13 28.88 6.80
CA LEU A 297 -29.47 28.42 7.15
C LEU A 297 -29.83 28.88 8.56
N THR A 298 -31.07 29.32 8.76
CA THR A 298 -31.66 29.30 10.10
C THR A 298 -32.10 27.89 10.39
N ASP A 299 -31.91 27.43 11.64
CA ASP A 299 -32.26 26.07 12.05
C ASP A 299 -33.64 25.63 11.52
N PRO A 300 -33.67 24.62 10.65
CA PRO A 300 -34.91 24.15 10.08
C PRO A 300 -35.70 23.36 11.14
N THR A 301 -36.92 23.79 11.44
CA THR A 301 -37.84 23.06 12.34
C THR A 301 -38.55 21.86 11.68
N ALA A 302 -38.22 21.57 10.41
CA ALA A 302 -38.78 20.55 9.51
C ALA A 302 -37.99 20.59 8.19
N ASP A 303 -38.11 19.55 7.36
CA ASP A 303 -37.48 19.53 6.03
C ASP A 303 -37.94 20.72 5.18
N ARG A 304 -36.97 21.46 4.64
CA ARG A 304 -37.21 22.62 3.78
C ARG A 304 -36.49 22.41 2.46
N THR A 305 -37.18 22.75 1.38
CA THR A 305 -36.61 22.77 0.03
C THR A 305 -36.68 24.19 -0.51
N ILE A 306 -35.53 24.72 -0.95
CA ILE A 306 -35.46 25.97 -1.70
C ILE A 306 -35.23 25.61 -3.17
N THR A 307 -36.19 25.94 -4.04
CA THR A 307 -36.10 25.68 -5.48
C THR A 307 -35.78 26.99 -6.21
N ILE A 308 -34.62 27.05 -6.86
CA ILE A 308 -34.32 28.11 -7.83
C ILE A 308 -34.98 27.73 -9.16
N PRO A 309 -35.89 28.54 -9.71
CA PRO A 309 -36.55 28.22 -10.97
C PRO A 309 -35.54 28.22 -12.12
N ASN A 310 -35.81 27.45 -13.17
CA ASN A 310 -35.03 27.49 -14.42
C ASN A 310 -35.37 28.78 -15.21
N LEU A 311 -34.94 29.93 -14.69
CA LEU A 311 -35.16 31.26 -15.26
C LEU A 311 -33.86 32.07 -15.15
N THR A 312 -33.61 32.93 -16.13
CA THR A 312 -32.55 33.93 -16.04
C THR A 312 -33.00 35.12 -15.20
N GLY A 313 -32.10 35.73 -14.42
CA GLY A 313 -32.43 36.88 -13.58
C GLY A 313 -31.48 37.02 -12.39
N ARG A 314 -31.84 37.88 -11.44
CA ARG A 314 -31.15 38.03 -10.15
C ARG A 314 -31.99 37.41 -9.04
N VAL A 315 -31.34 36.93 -7.97
CA VAL A 315 -32.06 36.57 -6.73
C VAL A 315 -32.53 37.86 -6.07
N GLN A 316 -33.84 38.00 -5.90
CA GLN A 316 -34.40 39.14 -5.19
C GLN A 316 -34.29 38.93 -3.67
N LEU A 317 -33.63 39.86 -3.00
CA LEU A 317 -33.57 39.90 -1.55
C LEU A 317 -34.80 40.63 -0.99
N ALA A 318 -35.32 40.17 0.14
CA ALA A 318 -36.60 40.62 0.70
C ALA A 318 -36.68 42.13 1.05
N SER A 319 -35.56 42.86 1.01
CA SER A 319 -35.46 44.24 1.51
C SER A 319 -35.19 45.33 0.45
N ALA A 320 -35.09 45.02 -0.84
CA ALA A 320 -34.73 46.05 -1.83
C ALA A 320 -35.62 45.99 -3.07
N CYS A 321 -36.77 46.68 -3.02
CA CYS A 321 -37.42 47.13 -4.24
C CYS A 321 -36.45 48.01 -5.03
N SER A 322 -36.43 47.89 -6.35
CA SER A 322 -35.59 48.73 -7.20
C SER A 322 -36.10 50.17 -7.19
N VAL A 323 -35.21 51.15 -7.13
CA VAL A 323 -35.60 52.58 -7.12
C VAL A 323 -35.72 53.09 -8.56
N ILE A 324 -36.84 53.72 -8.87
CA ILE A 324 -37.07 54.50 -10.09
C ILE A 324 -36.61 55.93 -9.82
N THR A 325 -35.90 56.53 -10.79
CA THR A 325 -35.51 57.94 -10.71
C THR A 325 -36.69 58.82 -11.09
N ALA A 326 -37.12 59.70 -10.18
CA ALA A 326 -38.22 60.63 -10.40
C ALA A 326 -38.00 61.53 -11.64
N GLY A 327 -39.09 61.85 -12.33
CA GLY A 327 -39.10 62.69 -13.54
C GLY A 327 -38.47 62.06 -14.80
N ALA A 328 -37.98 60.82 -14.70
CA ALA A 328 -37.42 60.10 -15.84
C ALA A 328 -38.49 59.41 -16.69
N THR A 329 -38.08 58.89 -17.85
CA THR A 329 -38.86 57.94 -18.66
C THR A 329 -38.24 56.54 -18.58
N PRO A 330 -38.34 55.84 -17.44
CA PRO A 330 -37.63 54.58 -17.23
C PRO A 330 -38.24 53.44 -18.05
N THR A 331 -37.37 52.53 -18.51
CA THR A 331 -37.77 51.21 -19.01
C THR A 331 -37.46 50.17 -17.94
N LEU A 332 -38.49 49.66 -17.26
CA LEU A 332 -38.36 48.56 -16.31
C LEU A 332 -38.06 47.28 -17.07
N THR A 333 -36.86 46.73 -16.85
CA THR A 333 -36.48 45.47 -17.48
C THR A 333 -37.20 44.32 -16.80
N VAL A 334 -37.98 43.58 -17.59
CA VAL A 334 -38.68 42.37 -17.15
C VAL A 334 -37.68 41.37 -16.56
N GLY A 335 -38.03 40.79 -15.40
CA GLY A 335 -37.19 39.80 -14.71
C GLY A 335 -36.04 40.37 -13.86
N LEU A 336 -35.81 41.69 -13.85
CA LEU A 336 -34.80 42.30 -12.97
C LEU A 336 -35.28 42.46 -11.52
N SER A 337 -36.53 42.86 -11.33
CA SER A 337 -37.17 42.99 -10.02
C SER A 337 -38.68 42.85 -10.19
N ASN A 338 -39.35 42.31 -9.18
CA ASN A 338 -40.81 42.31 -9.10
C ASN A 338 -41.36 43.46 -8.23
N CYS A 339 -40.49 44.27 -7.63
CA CYS A 339 -40.87 45.42 -6.82
C CYS A 339 -40.04 46.66 -7.17
N TYR A 340 -40.72 47.77 -7.39
CA TYR A 340 -40.11 49.07 -7.64
C TYR A 340 -40.66 50.12 -6.68
N THR A 341 -39.86 51.13 -6.40
CA THR A 341 -40.25 52.32 -5.62
C THR A 341 -39.94 53.58 -6.41
N ASP A 342 -40.79 54.59 -6.33
CA ASP A 342 -40.60 55.90 -6.94
C ASP A 342 -40.99 56.97 -5.91
N THR A 343 -40.24 58.07 -5.86
CA THR A 343 -40.55 59.21 -4.99
C THR A 343 -40.53 60.48 -5.84
N PRO A 344 -41.60 60.76 -6.61
CA PRO A 344 -41.71 61.96 -7.41
C PRO A 344 -41.57 63.21 -6.53
N THR A 345 -40.89 64.24 -7.05
CA THR A 345 -40.79 65.53 -6.36
C THR A 345 -41.37 66.63 -7.24
N GLY A 346 -42.61 67.05 -6.98
CA GLY A 346 -43.34 68.20 -7.54
C GLY A 346 -43.23 68.42 -9.05
N ASN A 347 -44.33 68.30 -9.79
CA ASN A 347 -44.40 68.59 -11.24
C ASN A 347 -43.42 67.76 -12.09
N GLN A 348 -43.27 66.47 -11.75
CA GLN A 348 -42.45 65.51 -12.47
C GLN A 348 -43.32 64.41 -13.10
N ASP A 349 -44.03 64.76 -14.17
CA ASP A 349 -44.75 63.78 -14.98
C ASP A 349 -43.76 62.74 -15.51
N GLN A 350 -44.12 61.47 -15.36
CA GLN A 350 -43.25 60.36 -15.74
C GLN A 350 -43.96 59.43 -16.70
N THR A 351 -43.17 58.80 -17.57
CA THR A 351 -43.67 57.71 -18.40
C THR A 351 -42.84 56.46 -18.18
N ILE A 352 -43.46 55.46 -17.56
CA ILE A 352 -42.84 54.18 -17.22
C ILE A 352 -43.19 53.18 -18.33
N THR A 353 -42.17 52.52 -18.87
CA THR A 353 -42.29 51.49 -19.91
C THR A 353 -41.79 50.15 -19.38
N PHE A 354 -42.38 49.04 -19.80
CA PHE A 354 -41.82 47.72 -19.55
C PHE A 354 -41.01 47.27 -20.77
N SER A 355 -39.86 46.63 -20.58
CA SER A 355 -39.01 46.17 -21.69
C SER A 355 -39.63 45.03 -22.52
N GLY A 356 -40.74 44.45 -22.07
CA GLY A 356 -41.43 43.33 -22.68
C GLY A 356 -42.67 42.91 -21.89
N ALA A 357 -43.32 41.83 -22.33
CA ALA A 357 -44.60 41.36 -21.79
C ALA A 357 -44.52 40.59 -20.46
N GLY A 358 -43.33 40.14 -20.03
CA GLY A 358 -43.24 39.17 -18.92
C GLY A 358 -43.62 37.76 -19.33
N ASN A 359 -43.34 36.80 -18.45
CA ASN A 359 -43.88 35.46 -18.56
C ASN A 359 -45.26 35.41 -17.89
N ALA A 360 -46.16 34.57 -18.42
CA ALA A 360 -47.50 34.41 -17.86
C ALA A 360 -47.46 34.05 -16.36
N GLY A 361 -48.15 34.83 -15.53
CA GLY A 361 -48.18 34.69 -14.08
C GLY A 361 -47.17 35.53 -13.32
N GLU A 362 -46.25 36.23 -13.99
CA GLU A 362 -45.35 37.17 -13.31
C GLU A 362 -46.12 38.37 -12.76
N MET A 363 -45.86 38.72 -11.51
CA MET A 363 -46.39 39.92 -10.86
C MET A 363 -45.30 40.96 -10.69
N LEU A 364 -45.66 42.23 -10.83
CA LEU A 364 -44.79 43.36 -10.57
C LEU A 364 -45.56 44.45 -9.83
N THR A 365 -44.97 45.01 -8.77
CA THR A 365 -45.56 46.12 -8.01
C THR A 365 -44.66 47.34 -8.06
N ILE A 366 -45.26 48.52 -8.26
CA ILE A 366 -44.58 49.81 -8.15
C ILE A 366 -45.23 50.59 -7.01
N ILE A 367 -44.40 51.07 -6.08
CA ILE A 367 -44.81 51.85 -4.93
C ILE A 367 -44.36 53.30 -5.15
N PHE A 368 -45.29 54.22 -5.30
CA PHE A 368 -45.04 55.65 -5.38
C PHE A 368 -45.20 56.26 -3.99
N THR A 369 -44.25 57.11 -3.59
CA THR A 369 -44.35 57.95 -2.39
C THR A 369 -44.37 59.40 -2.83
N ALA A 370 -45.47 60.11 -2.58
CA ALA A 370 -45.62 61.52 -2.92
C ALA A 370 -44.55 62.36 -2.22
N GLY A 371 -43.79 63.14 -3.01
CA GLY A 371 -42.90 64.17 -2.50
C GLY A 371 -43.67 65.43 -2.06
N ALA A 372 -42.94 66.47 -1.67
CA ALA A 372 -43.52 67.79 -1.44
C ALA A 372 -43.58 68.56 -2.77
N GLY A 373 -44.76 69.08 -3.16
CA GLY A 373 -44.94 69.86 -4.38
C GLY A 373 -46.22 69.55 -5.14
N ASP A 374 -46.45 70.20 -6.29
CA ASP A 374 -47.64 70.00 -7.13
C ASP A 374 -47.82 68.54 -7.58
N ASP A 375 -49.06 68.18 -7.98
CA ASP A 375 -49.42 66.82 -8.38
C ASP A 375 -48.57 66.26 -9.54
N GLU A 376 -48.28 64.95 -9.51
CA GLU A 376 -47.55 64.28 -10.59
C GLU A 376 -48.41 63.29 -11.36
N VAL A 377 -48.26 63.30 -12.68
CA VAL A 377 -48.98 62.41 -13.60
C VAL A 377 -48.05 61.30 -14.08
N ILE A 378 -48.25 60.08 -13.55
CA ILE A 378 -47.52 58.88 -13.98
C ILE A 378 -48.28 58.18 -15.09
N THR A 379 -47.64 58.00 -16.24
CA THR A 379 -48.17 57.31 -17.42
C THR A 379 -47.47 55.96 -17.61
N PHE A 380 -48.21 54.90 -17.95
CA PHE A 380 -47.64 53.57 -18.24
C PHE A 380 -47.80 53.23 -19.74
N GLN A 381 -46.73 52.79 -20.43
CA GLN A 381 -46.71 52.63 -21.89
C GLN A 381 -46.79 51.18 -22.47
N THR A 382 -47.28 51.15 -23.72
CA THR A 382 -47.42 50.17 -24.84
C THR A 382 -47.34 48.65 -24.69
N THR A 383 -46.80 48.04 -23.63
CA THR A 383 -46.88 46.58 -23.43
C THR A 383 -47.98 46.17 -22.46
N LEU A 384 -48.91 47.09 -22.15
CA LEU A 384 -50.05 46.87 -21.27
C LEU A 384 -51.36 46.80 -22.06
N VAL A 385 -52.22 45.82 -21.78
CA VAL A 385 -53.63 45.86 -22.20
C VAL A 385 -54.43 46.48 -21.06
N ASN A 386 -55.23 47.51 -21.36
CA ASN A 386 -55.96 48.36 -20.40
C ASN A 386 -55.06 49.19 -19.45
N SER A 387 -54.09 49.96 -19.97
CA SER A 387 -53.53 51.11 -19.23
C SER A 387 -54.60 52.20 -19.10
N ILE A 388 -55.70 51.95 -18.37
CA ILE A 388 -56.69 52.99 -18.14
C ILE A 388 -56.10 53.95 -17.11
N GLY A 389 -55.47 55.00 -17.63
CA GLY A 389 -55.29 56.23 -16.91
C GLY A 389 -53.88 56.48 -16.39
N THR A 390 -53.58 57.75 -16.37
CA THR A 390 -52.50 58.32 -15.59
C THR A 390 -52.78 58.08 -14.09
N LEU A 391 -51.76 57.77 -13.30
CA LEU A 391 -51.84 57.93 -11.85
C LEU A 391 -51.51 59.38 -11.52
N THR A 392 -52.47 60.11 -10.97
CA THR A 392 -52.18 61.38 -10.32
C THR A 392 -51.75 61.09 -8.89
N VAL A 393 -50.48 61.28 -8.58
CA VAL A 393 -49.96 61.30 -7.22
C VAL A 393 -50.26 62.70 -6.70
N ALA A 394 -51.19 62.83 -5.75
CA ALA A 394 -51.61 64.13 -5.23
C ALA A 394 -50.54 64.74 -4.31
N ASP A 395 -50.52 66.08 -4.17
CA ASP A 395 -49.68 66.83 -3.21
C ASP A 395 -50.07 66.49 -1.77
N ASN A 396 -49.66 65.32 -1.33
CA ASN A 396 -49.83 64.86 0.02
C ASN A 396 -48.52 64.20 0.43
N ALA A 397 -47.55 65.04 0.81
CA ALA A 397 -46.20 64.60 1.15
C ALA A 397 -46.20 63.39 2.11
N GLY A 398 -45.55 62.30 1.68
CA GLY A 398 -45.52 61.02 2.40
C GLY A 398 -46.67 60.05 2.06
N GLY A 399 -47.66 60.51 1.30
CA GLY A 399 -48.74 59.68 0.76
C GLY A 399 -48.18 58.57 -0.12
N THR A 400 -48.63 57.34 0.08
CA THR A 400 -48.08 56.18 -0.62
C THR A 400 -49.15 55.52 -1.49
N TYR A 401 -48.80 55.20 -2.74
CA TYR A 401 -49.67 54.56 -3.73
C TYR A 401 -48.98 53.31 -4.28
N ALA A 402 -49.68 52.18 -4.36
CA ALA A 402 -49.17 50.98 -5.01
C ALA A 402 -49.97 50.65 -6.25
N VAL A 403 -49.27 50.31 -7.33
CA VAL A 403 -49.85 49.79 -8.58
C VAL A 403 -49.26 48.42 -8.84
N THR A 404 -50.12 47.42 -9.03
CA THR A 404 -49.70 46.03 -9.26
C THR A 404 -50.15 45.57 -10.64
N PHE A 405 -49.22 44.94 -11.34
CA PHE A 405 -49.38 44.40 -12.68
C PHE A 405 -49.22 42.88 -12.67
N LEU A 406 -49.96 42.19 -13.53
CA LEU A 406 -49.86 40.76 -13.79
C LEU A 406 -49.61 40.54 -15.29
N SER A 407 -48.59 39.77 -15.63
CA SER A 407 -48.34 39.35 -17.01
C SER A 407 -49.22 38.15 -17.38
N ASP A 408 -49.83 38.18 -18.57
CA ASP A 408 -50.47 37.02 -19.19
C ASP A 408 -49.55 36.31 -20.21
N GLY A 409 -48.29 36.73 -20.31
CA GLY A 409 -47.29 36.25 -21.27
C GLY A 409 -47.31 36.96 -22.63
N SER A 410 -48.33 37.79 -22.90
CA SER A 410 -48.41 38.62 -24.10
C SER A 410 -48.37 40.12 -23.77
N VAL A 411 -48.88 40.50 -22.61
CA VAL A 411 -48.92 41.87 -22.09
C VAL A 411 -48.96 41.88 -20.55
N TRP A 412 -48.69 43.05 -19.98
CA TRP A 412 -48.97 43.33 -18.58
C TRP A 412 -50.40 43.88 -18.41
N GLN A 413 -51.08 43.49 -17.34
CA GLN A 413 -52.41 44.00 -17.00
C GLN A 413 -52.33 44.66 -15.62
N GLU A 414 -52.81 45.90 -15.47
CA GLU A 414 -52.99 46.50 -14.15
C GLU A 414 -54.14 45.77 -13.43
N ILE A 415 -53.84 45.17 -12.29
CA ILE A 415 -54.81 44.37 -11.52
C ILE A 415 -55.19 45.01 -10.18
N ALA A 416 -54.40 45.97 -9.70
CA ALA A 416 -54.71 46.70 -8.48
C ALA A 416 -54.04 48.09 -8.45
N ARG A 417 -54.76 49.04 -7.85
CA ARG A 417 -54.28 50.38 -7.51
C ARG A 417 -54.83 50.77 -6.15
N THR A 418 -53.93 51.07 -5.21
CA THR A 418 -54.30 51.32 -3.81
C THR A 418 -53.53 52.50 -3.25
N ALA A 419 -54.23 53.48 -2.67
CA ALA A 419 -53.62 54.45 -1.77
C ALA A 419 -53.44 53.78 -0.39
N ILE A 420 -52.20 53.64 0.06
CA ILE A 420 -51.80 52.89 1.25
C ILE A 420 -51.81 53.77 2.49
N ALA A 421 -51.33 55.02 2.38
CA ALA A 421 -51.35 56.00 3.44
C ALA A 421 -51.54 57.38 2.83
N SER A 422 -52.41 58.18 3.43
CA SER A 422 -52.56 59.62 3.15
C SER A 422 -52.27 60.39 4.42
#